data_AF-A0A955E8A5-F1
#
_entry.id   AF-A0A955E8A5-F1
#
_cell.length_a   1.000
_cell.length_b   1.000
_cell.length_c   1.000
_cell.angle_alpha   90.00
_cell.angle_beta   90.00
_cell.angle_gamma   90.00
#
_symmetry.space_group_name_H-M   'P 1'
#
loop_
_entity.id
_entity.type
_entity.pdbx_description
1 polymer ?
#
loop_
_entity_poly.entity_id
_entity_poly.type
_entity_poly.pdbx_seq_one_letter_code
_entity_poly.pdbx_strand_id
1 'polypeptide(L)'
;MSNHAKPQTFAPLFLRLALGATFIWAGAGKLMPQDYSGPMAETIASMNEGTILQGQWPPPTAAPESEAPAAPESGADASAGDEPDPDSSAESIDDEPGAEAELTTGASPVAEPTVIDEPLTVRARRVMSIAGMLKMSADGNDQRSRLVPKALGSDAWTKSLAWAAVSTELAAGAALLFGLFSRLAALGVIGTMGTALWLTQIGPAIRSRTGDNFLGFLPKPEMASPDWIQMWNTMMWQFGLLAMAGAILFMGAGKLSLDAWVFGSRSAPKPARRKPAYDVQRPETPPAPPPRPRRPDHTSDIELD
;
A
#
# COMPACT_ATOMS: atom_id res chain seq x y z
N MET A 1 -47.82 -11.59 5.63
CA MET A 1 -46.52 -10.98 6.02
C MET A 1 -45.43 -11.58 5.15
N SER A 2 -44.98 -10.86 4.14
CA SER A 2 -43.92 -11.31 3.23
C SER A 2 -42.58 -11.33 3.98
N ASN A 3 -41.96 -12.51 4.06
CA ASN A 3 -40.58 -12.64 4.50
C ASN A 3 -39.68 -11.98 3.44
N HIS A 4 -39.35 -10.70 3.63
CA HIS A 4 -38.30 -10.07 2.83
C HIS A 4 -36.97 -10.72 3.21
N ALA A 5 -36.49 -11.61 2.34
CA ALA A 5 -35.14 -12.13 2.42
C ALA A 5 -34.16 -10.94 2.45
N LYS A 6 -33.37 -10.83 3.52
CA LYS A 6 -32.34 -9.79 3.58
C LYS A 6 -31.34 -10.07 2.46
N PRO A 7 -31.02 -9.09 1.60
CA PRO A 7 -30.05 -9.28 0.53
C PRO A 7 -28.73 -9.78 1.12
N GLN A 8 -28.25 -10.93 0.62
CA GLN A 8 -26.93 -11.41 0.99
C GLN A 8 -25.91 -10.49 0.31
N THR A 9 -25.20 -9.71 1.10
CA THR A 9 -24.13 -8.85 0.58
C THR A 9 -22.89 -9.70 0.32
N PHE A 10 -22.52 -9.87 -0.95
CA PHE A 10 -21.27 -10.53 -1.37
C PHE A 10 -20.03 -9.65 -1.13
N ALA A 11 -20.21 -8.36 -0.82
CA ALA A 11 -19.11 -7.40 -0.66
C ALA A 11 -18.01 -7.85 0.35
N PRO A 12 -18.32 -8.36 1.56
CA PRO A 12 -17.29 -8.81 2.48
C PRO A 12 -16.53 -10.06 2.00
N LEU A 13 -17.13 -10.87 1.13
CA LEU A 13 -16.44 -12.01 0.52
C LEU A 13 -15.45 -11.50 -0.54
N PHE A 14 -15.90 -10.64 -1.45
CA PHE A 14 -15.04 -10.09 -2.50
C PHE A 14 -13.84 -9.32 -1.92
N LEU A 15 -14.08 -8.46 -0.91
CA LEU A 15 -13.01 -7.71 -0.24
C LEU A 15 -11.97 -8.64 0.40
N ARG A 16 -12.40 -9.75 1.02
CA ARG A 16 -11.51 -10.73 1.62
C ARG A 16 -10.68 -11.48 0.58
N LEU A 17 -11.30 -11.91 -0.52
CA LEU A 17 -10.58 -12.60 -1.59
C LEU A 17 -9.54 -11.69 -2.23
N ALA A 18 -9.93 -10.45 -2.54
CA ALA A 18 -9.02 -9.45 -3.11
C ALA A 18 -7.85 -9.17 -2.16
N LEU A 19 -8.13 -8.77 -0.91
CA LEU A 19 -7.07 -8.49 0.07
C LEU A 19 -6.22 -9.72 0.38
N GLY A 20 -6.84 -10.87 0.61
CA GLY A 20 -6.15 -12.12 0.92
C GLY A 20 -5.16 -12.50 -0.17
N ALA A 21 -5.61 -12.47 -1.44
CA ALA A 21 -4.75 -12.74 -2.59
C ALA A 21 -3.61 -11.71 -2.72
N THR A 22 -3.91 -10.42 -2.59
CA THR A 22 -2.91 -9.35 -2.66
C THR A 22 -1.82 -9.53 -1.60
N PHE A 23 -2.18 -9.86 -0.37
CA PHE A 23 -1.22 -10.00 0.73
C PHE A 23 -0.40 -11.29 0.64
N ILE A 24 -0.98 -12.39 0.18
CA ILE A 24 -0.23 -13.61 -0.13
C ILE A 24 0.80 -13.33 -1.22
N TRP A 25 0.37 -12.69 -2.31
CA TRP A 25 1.25 -12.33 -3.42
C TRP A 25 2.37 -11.37 -2.98
N ALA A 26 2.03 -10.32 -2.25
CA ALA A 26 2.99 -9.33 -1.75
C ALA A 26 3.98 -9.92 -0.75
N GLY A 27 3.53 -10.80 0.15
CA GLY A 27 4.38 -11.48 1.13
C GLY A 27 5.30 -12.50 0.47
N ALA A 28 4.78 -13.30 -0.47
CA ALA A 28 5.58 -14.29 -1.21
C ALA A 28 6.65 -13.60 -2.08
N GLY A 29 6.31 -12.47 -2.69
CA GLY A 29 7.26 -11.66 -3.45
C GLY A 29 8.46 -11.20 -2.61
N LYS A 30 8.31 -10.99 -1.29
CA LYS A 30 9.40 -10.61 -0.39
C LYS A 30 10.38 -11.75 -0.07
N LEU A 31 10.00 -12.99 -0.33
CA LEU A 31 10.86 -14.15 -0.13
C LEU A 31 11.79 -14.41 -1.32
N MET A 32 11.51 -13.80 -2.47
CA MET A 32 12.33 -13.95 -3.68
C MET A 32 13.69 -13.27 -3.52
N PRO A 33 14.76 -13.85 -4.09
CA PRO A 33 16.07 -13.20 -4.14
C PRO A 33 16.02 -11.96 -5.05
N GLN A 34 16.82 -10.95 -4.70
CA GLN A 34 17.06 -9.75 -5.47
C GLN A 34 18.52 -9.32 -5.29
N ASP A 35 19.11 -8.80 -6.36
CA ASP A 35 20.44 -8.20 -6.31
C ASP A 35 20.30 -6.73 -5.89
N TYR A 36 21.14 -6.33 -4.95
CA TYR A 36 21.25 -4.97 -4.41
C TYR A 36 22.62 -4.40 -4.76
N SER A 37 22.68 -3.10 -5.00
CA SER A 37 23.93 -2.36 -5.23
C SER A 37 23.97 -1.08 -4.39
N GLY A 38 25.16 -0.50 -4.25
CA GLY A 38 25.38 0.79 -3.60
C GLY A 38 25.12 0.76 -2.09
N PRO A 39 24.66 1.88 -1.48
CA PRO A 39 24.53 2.01 -0.02
C PRO A 39 23.59 0.98 0.63
N MET A 40 22.57 0.53 -0.10
CA MET A 40 21.67 -0.52 0.38
C MET A 40 22.39 -1.88 0.45
N ALA A 41 23.25 -2.19 -0.51
CA ALA A 41 24.05 -3.42 -0.52
C ALA A 41 25.02 -3.46 0.66
N GLU A 42 25.71 -2.34 0.94
CA GLU A 42 26.59 -2.19 2.11
C GLU A 42 25.84 -2.41 3.42
N THR A 43 24.68 -1.77 3.56
CA THR A 43 23.83 -1.92 4.76
C THR A 43 23.36 -3.38 4.91
N ILE A 44 22.97 -4.04 3.82
CA ILE A 44 22.56 -5.45 3.87
C ILE A 44 23.75 -6.37 4.17
N ALA A 45 24.93 -6.08 3.62
CA ALA A 45 26.16 -6.82 3.88
C ALA A 45 26.57 -6.72 5.35
N SER A 46 26.58 -5.51 5.92
CA SER A 46 26.93 -5.28 7.33
C SER A 46 25.94 -5.95 8.29
N MET A 47 24.65 -6.00 7.92
CA MET A 47 23.68 -6.74 8.72
C MET A 47 23.92 -8.25 8.63
N ASN A 48 24.38 -8.78 7.50
CA ASN A 48 24.47 -10.22 7.20
C ASN A 48 25.88 -10.80 7.30
N GLU A 49 26.72 -10.30 8.21
CA GLU A 49 28.12 -10.71 8.46
C GLU A 49 28.39 -12.25 8.58
N GLY A 50 27.39 -13.13 8.51
CA GLY A 50 27.54 -14.59 8.42
C GLY A 50 26.74 -15.31 7.33
N THR A 51 26.07 -14.61 6.41
CA THR A 51 25.27 -15.24 5.33
C THR A 51 25.24 -14.37 4.08
N ILE A 52 26.38 -13.85 3.66
CA ILE A 52 26.51 -13.38 2.29
C ILE A 52 26.55 -14.65 1.43
N LEU A 53 25.57 -14.83 0.56
CA LEU A 53 25.71 -15.75 -0.57
C LEU A 53 26.75 -15.13 -1.51
N GLN A 54 28.00 -15.08 -1.07
CA GLN A 54 29.19 -14.84 -1.89
C GLN A 54 29.44 -16.10 -2.73
N GLY A 55 28.37 -16.63 -3.34
CA GLY A 55 28.52 -17.50 -4.48
C GLY A 55 28.86 -16.56 -5.62
N GLN A 56 30.02 -16.77 -6.24
CA GLN A 56 30.24 -16.41 -7.64
C GLN A 56 29.00 -16.86 -8.42
N TRP A 57 28.00 -15.99 -8.54
CA TRP A 57 27.12 -16.13 -9.68
C TRP A 57 28.02 -15.87 -10.87
N PRO A 58 28.07 -16.78 -11.86
CA PRO A 58 28.80 -16.48 -13.08
C PRO A 58 28.35 -15.07 -13.51
N PRO A 59 29.30 -14.18 -13.85
CA PRO A 59 28.95 -12.85 -14.32
C PRO A 59 27.82 -13.03 -15.32
N PRO A 60 26.72 -12.25 -15.20
CA PRO A 60 25.55 -12.43 -16.05
C PRO A 60 26.07 -12.64 -17.46
N THR A 61 25.89 -13.86 -17.99
CA THR A 61 26.46 -14.26 -19.27
C THR A 61 26.12 -13.12 -20.19
N ALA A 62 27.16 -12.38 -20.64
CA ALA A 62 26.98 -11.12 -21.34
C ALA A 62 25.84 -11.36 -22.32
N ALA A 63 24.74 -10.61 -22.15
CA ALA A 63 23.58 -10.77 -23.02
C ALA A 63 24.15 -10.81 -24.44
N PRO A 64 23.84 -11.84 -25.24
CA PRO A 64 24.45 -12.01 -26.56
C PRO A 64 24.42 -10.65 -27.20
N GLU A 65 25.61 -10.11 -27.47
CA GLU A 65 25.82 -8.77 -27.96
C GLU A 65 24.79 -8.60 -29.07
N SER A 66 23.72 -7.86 -28.77
CA SER A 66 22.59 -7.76 -29.66
C SER A 66 23.17 -7.05 -30.86
N GLU A 67 23.53 -7.79 -31.91
CA GLU A 67 23.88 -7.26 -33.21
C GLU A 67 22.81 -6.23 -33.50
N ALA A 68 23.19 -4.95 -33.39
CA ALA A 68 22.27 -3.86 -33.60
C ALA A 68 21.69 -4.11 -35.00
N PRO A 69 20.36 -4.19 -35.16
CA PRO A 69 19.78 -4.32 -36.49
C PRO A 69 20.34 -3.16 -37.31
N ALA A 70 21.06 -3.52 -38.38
CA ALA A 70 21.70 -2.57 -39.28
C ALA A 70 20.69 -1.46 -39.60
N ALA A 71 21.05 -0.22 -39.27
CA ALA A 71 20.20 0.93 -39.52
C ALA A 71 19.78 0.91 -40.99
N PRO A 72 18.48 1.01 -41.32
CA PRO A 72 18.08 1.21 -42.70
C PRO A 72 18.70 2.52 -43.18
N GLU A 73 19.41 2.46 -44.30
CA GLU A 73 19.96 3.62 -44.99
C GLU A 73 18.80 4.59 -45.28
N SER A 74 18.76 5.68 -44.51
CA SER A 74 17.78 6.75 -44.65
C SER A 74 18.10 7.51 -45.93
N GLY A 75 17.31 7.22 -46.97
CA GLY A 75 17.27 8.03 -48.19
C GLY A 75 16.96 9.48 -47.86
N ALA A 76 17.75 10.37 -48.46
CA ALA A 76 17.58 11.80 -48.46
C ALA A 76 16.23 12.19 -49.09
N ASP A 77 15.48 13.07 -48.43
CA ASP A 77 14.87 14.18 -49.16
C ASP A 77 14.60 15.39 -48.27
N ALA A 78 14.81 16.56 -48.86
CA ALA A 78 14.92 17.85 -48.22
C ALA A 78 13.58 18.49 -47.84
N SER A 79 13.57 19.29 -46.77
CA SER A 79 12.85 20.56 -46.81
C SER A 79 13.39 21.54 -45.77
N ALA A 80 13.78 22.70 -46.29
CA ALA A 80 14.21 23.89 -45.58
C ALA A 80 13.11 24.46 -44.65
N GLY A 81 13.55 25.06 -43.56
CA GLY A 81 12.75 25.77 -42.57
C GLY A 81 13.68 26.52 -41.64
N ASP A 82 14.24 27.60 -42.18
CA ASP A 82 15.12 28.59 -41.56
C ASP A 82 14.30 29.47 -40.59
N GLU A 83 14.65 29.51 -39.31
CA GLU A 83 14.27 30.61 -38.41
C GLU A 83 15.41 30.94 -37.43
N PRO A 84 15.65 32.24 -37.17
CA PRO A 84 16.93 32.73 -36.66
C PRO A 84 17.06 32.73 -35.14
N ASP A 85 18.31 32.51 -34.73
CA ASP A 85 18.89 32.61 -33.40
C ASP A 85 19.15 34.10 -33.04
N PRO A 86 18.70 34.61 -31.88
CA PRO A 86 19.24 35.83 -31.32
C PRO A 86 19.95 35.54 -30.00
N ASP A 87 21.27 35.46 -30.12
CA ASP A 87 22.21 36.36 -29.44
C ASP A 87 22.44 36.21 -27.92
N SER A 88 23.74 36.37 -27.60
CA SER A 88 24.29 36.78 -26.30
C SER A 88 24.50 35.67 -25.27
N SER A 89 25.71 35.34 -24.80
CA SER A 89 26.98 36.07 -24.78
C SER A 89 28.15 35.09 -24.65
N ALA A 90 29.20 35.37 -25.42
CA ALA A 90 30.53 34.83 -25.25
C ALA A 90 31.20 35.40 -23.98
N GLU A 91 31.85 34.54 -23.21
CA GLU A 91 32.99 34.95 -22.39
C GLU A 91 34.12 33.94 -22.59
N SER A 92 35.02 34.31 -23.49
CA SER A 92 36.33 33.74 -23.73
C SER A 92 37.28 34.21 -22.64
N ILE A 93 37.94 33.27 -21.95
CA ILE A 93 39.21 33.53 -21.27
C ILE A 93 40.22 32.56 -21.87
N ASP A 94 40.98 33.10 -22.82
CA ASP A 94 42.30 32.64 -23.22
C ASP A 94 43.30 32.99 -22.11
N ASP A 95 44.07 32.01 -21.65
CA ASP A 95 45.41 32.22 -21.08
C ASP A 95 46.21 30.89 -21.15
N GLU A 96 46.98 30.75 -22.23
CA GLU A 96 48.28 30.06 -22.30
C GLU A 96 49.36 31.17 -22.30
N PRO A 97 50.64 30.97 -21.90
CA PRO A 97 51.40 29.72 -21.89
C PRO A 97 52.37 29.53 -20.69
N GLY A 98 52.86 28.30 -20.49
CA GLY A 98 53.86 28.00 -19.47
C GLY A 98 54.53 26.65 -19.67
N ALA A 99 55.17 26.44 -20.81
CA ALA A 99 55.95 25.26 -21.10
C ALA A 99 57.33 25.31 -20.40
N GLU A 100 57.40 24.82 -19.16
CA GLU A 100 58.66 24.40 -18.55
C GLU A 100 58.87 22.91 -18.84
N ALA A 101 59.86 22.63 -19.69
CA ALA A 101 60.29 21.28 -20.02
C ALA A 101 61.08 20.68 -18.85
N GLU A 102 60.39 20.00 -17.93
CA GLU A 102 61.04 19.11 -16.97
C GLU A 102 61.54 17.83 -17.66
N LEU A 103 62.85 17.60 -17.57
CA LEU A 103 63.52 16.38 -17.99
C LEU A 103 63.07 15.20 -17.11
N THR A 104 62.00 14.50 -17.50
CA THR A 104 61.52 13.32 -16.80
C THR A 104 62.44 12.14 -17.09
N THR A 105 63.26 11.78 -16.12
CA THR A 105 64.12 10.59 -16.15
C THR A 105 63.23 9.35 -16.09
N GLY A 106 63.27 8.53 -17.14
CA GLY A 106 62.44 7.35 -17.32
C GLY A 106 62.65 6.28 -16.25
N ALA A 107 61.86 6.34 -15.19
CA ALA A 107 61.47 5.17 -14.42
C ALA A 107 60.12 4.70 -15.00
N SER A 108 60.06 3.47 -15.51
CA SER A 108 58.77 2.85 -15.86
C SER A 108 57.84 2.99 -14.65
N PRO A 109 56.69 3.65 -14.78
CA PRO A 109 55.76 3.74 -13.67
C PRO A 109 55.39 2.31 -13.30
N VAL A 110 55.71 1.93 -12.05
CA VAL A 110 55.10 0.75 -11.43
C VAL A 110 53.61 1.04 -11.52
N ALA A 111 52.90 0.30 -12.37
CA ALA A 111 51.47 0.46 -12.53
C ALA A 111 50.85 0.37 -11.13
N GLU A 112 50.34 1.51 -10.63
CA GLU A 112 49.56 1.49 -9.40
C GLU A 112 48.44 0.47 -9.65
N PRO A 113 48.22 -0.48 -8.72
CA PRO A 113 47.15 -1.42 -8.86
C PRO A 113 45.87 -0.60 -9.08
N THR A 114 45.30 -0.69 -10.27
CA THR A 114 44.03 -0.07 -10.58
C THR A 114 43.02 -0.75 -9.66
N VAL A 115 42.72 -0.11 -8.53
CA VAL A 115 41.63 -0.52 -7.65
C VAL A 115 40.39 -0.24 -8.47
N ILE A 116 39.92 -1.25 -9.21
CA ILE A 116 38.62 -1.19 -9.85
C ILE A 116 37.64 -1.21 -8.70
N ASP A 117 37.14 -0.02 -8.36
CA ASP A 117 36.16 0.23 -7.32
C ASP A 117 34.80 -0.26 -7.83
N GLU A 118 34.70 -1.58 -8.08
CA GLU A 118 33.44 -2.19 -8.51
C GLU A 118 32.43 -2.01 -7.38
N PRO A 119 31.27 -1.40 -7.67
CA PRO A 119 30.27 -1.14 -6.63
C PRO A 119 29.85 -2.48 -6.00
N LEU A 120 29.92 -2.55 -4.68
CA LEU A 120 29.53 -3.74 -3.93
C LEU A 120 28.11 -4.16 -4.35
N THR A 121 27.99 -5.39 -4.86
CA THR A 121 26.71 -6.02 -5.16
C THR A 121 26.44 -7.16 -4.19
N VAL A 122 25.21 -7.22 -3.69
CA VAL A 122 24.78 -8.24 -2.70
C VAL A 122 23.47 -8.85 -3.16
N ARG A 123 23.45 -10.17 -3.33
CA ARG A 123 22.22 -10.94 -3.58
C ARG A 123 21.60 -11.36 -2.26
N ALA A 124 20.42 -10.84 -1.95
CA ALA A 124 19.70 -11.17 -0.72
C ALA A 124 18.20 -11.36 -1.00
N ARG A 125 17.47 -11.95 -0.04
CA ARG A 125 15.99 -12.00 -0.14
C ARG A 125 15.42 -10.59 -0.05
N ARG A 126 14.32 -10.35 -0.77
CA ARG A 126 13.63 -9.05 -0.78
C ARG A 126 13.23 -8.52 0.60
N VAL A 127 12.97 -9.40 1.56
CA VAL A 127 12.75 -9.02 2.97
C VAL A 127 13.91 -8.21 3.56
N MET A 128 15.14 -8.41 3.09
CA MET A 128 16.31 -7.69 3.58
C MET A 128 16.32 -6.22 3.17
N SER A 129 15.64 -5.82 2.08
CA SER A 129 15.50 -4.39 1.78
C SER A 129 14.67 -3.67 2.83
N ILE A 130 13.69 -4.35 3.44
CA ILE A 130 12.89 -3.76 4.52
C ILE A 130 13.76 -3.55 5.76
N ALA A 131 14.56 -4.56 6.12
CA ALA A 131 15.53 -4.42 7.22
C ALA A 131 16.53 -3.30 6.93
N GLY A 132 17.04 -3.20 5.70
CA GLY A 132 17.98 -2.16 5.27
C GLY A 132 17.36 -0.76 5.35
N MET A 133 16.14 -0.58 4.83
CA MET A 133 15.41 0.69 4.94
C MET A 133 15.17 1.08 6.40
N LEU A 134 14.80 0.14 7.27
CA LEU A 134 14.64 0.39 8.71
C LEU A 134 15.97 0.81 9.37
N LYS A 135 17.06 0.14 9.02
CA LYS A 135 18.41 0.41 9.52
C LYS A 135 18.89 1.80 9.11
N MET A 136 18.85 2.11 7.81
CA MET A 136 19.20 3.43 7.28
C MET A 136 18.33 4.55 7.89
N SER A 137 17.05 4.26 8.15
CA SER A 137 16.13 5.19 8.81
C SER A 137 16.45 5.43 10.28
N ALA A 138 17.01 4.44 10.97
CA ALA A 138 17.44 4.55 12.37
C ALA A 138 18.81 5.23 12.52
N ASP A 139 19.72 4.95 11.58
CA ASP A 139 21.12 5.39 11.62
C ASP A 139 21.34 6.81 11.07
N GLY A 140 20.31 7.42 10.47
CA GLY A 140 20.39 8.74 9.83
C GLY A 140 21.35 9.73 10.51
N ASN A 141 22.22 10.34 9.70
CA ASN A 141 23.34 11.19 10.14
C ASN A 141 22.91 12.38 11.01
N ASP A 142 21.66 12.84 10.87
CA ASP A 142 21.09 13.89 11.71
C ASP A 142 20.20 13.24 12.79
N GLN A 143 20.35 13.68 14.05
CA GLN A 143 19.42 13.33 15.13
C GLN A 143 17.96 13.63 14.74
N ARG A 144 17.74 14.64 13.91
CA ARG A 144 16.43 15.05 13.40
C ARG A 144 15.88 14.14 12.29
N SER A 145 16.73 13.33 11.65
CA SER A 145 16.32 12.45 10.56
C SER A 145 15.98 11.02 10.99
N ARG A 146 16.07 10.72 12.29
CA ARG A 146 15.71 9.40 12.86
C ARG A 146 14.19 9.25 12.96
N LEU A 147 13.61 8.34 12.19
CA LEU A 147 12.16 8.04 12.25
C LEU A 147 11.78 7.05 13.35
N VAL A 148 12.76 6.32 13.85
CA VAL A 148 12.55 5.25 14.83
C VAL A 148 13.50 5.43 16.01
N PRO A 149 13.08 5.04 17.23
CA PRO A 149 13.97 4.98 18.37
C PRO A 149 15.21 4.14 18.05
N LYS A 150 16.40 4.57 18.51
CA LYS A 150 17.67 3.84 18.29
C LYS A 150 17.60 2.35 18.64
N ALA A 151 16.80 2.00 19.65
CA ALA A 151 16.59 0.60 20.06
C ALA A 151 16.04 -0.28 18.94
N LEU A 152 15.21 0.25 18.04
CA LEU A 152 14.67 -0.46 16.88
C LEU A 152 15.63 -0.48 15.69
N GLY A 153 16.73 0.28 15.75
CA GLY A 153 17.76 0.37 14.73
C GLY A 153 18.89 -0.64 14.85
N SER A 154 18.84 -1.55 15.84
CA SER A 154 19.82 -2.63 15.90
C SER A 154 19.51 -3.69 14.83
N ASP A 155 20.54 -4.35 14.32
CA ASP A 155 20.41 -5.30 13.21
C ASP A 155 19.48 -6.47 13.55
N ALA A 156 19.49 -6.91 14.81
CA ALA A 156 18.58 -7.94 15.29
C ALA A 156 17.11 -7.47 15.19
N TRP A 157 16.82 -6.25 15.66
CA TRP A 157 15.45 -5.72 15.65
C TRP A 157 14.95 -5.44 14.24
N THR A 158 15.75 -4.81 13.37
CA THR A 158 15.34 -4.50 11.99
C THR A 158 15.04 -5.77 11.20
N LYS A 159 15.87 -6.81 11.34
CA LYS A 159 15.61 -8.13 10.76
C LYS A 159 14.35 -8.78 11.31
N SER A 160 14.18 -8.79 12.64
CA SER A 160 12.98 -9.37 13.27
C SER A 160 11.71 -8.67 12.82
N LEU A 161 11.72 -7.34 12.72
CA LEU A 161 10.57 -6.56 12.23
C LEU A 161 10.29 -6.82 10.74
N ALA A 162 11.32 -6.90 9.91
CA ALA A 162 11.15 -7.23 8.49
C ALA A 162 10.53 -8.62 8.30
N TRP A 163 11.01 -9.62 9.06
CA TRP A 163 10.42 -10.96 9.04
C TRP A 163 9.01 -10.98 9.62
N ALA A 164 8.76 -10.26 10.73
CA ALA A 164 7.42 -10.15 11.30
C ALA A 164 6.43 -9.52 10.30
N ALA A 165 6.86 -8.54 9.51
CA ALA A 165 6.03 -7.95 8.46
C ALA A 165 5.67 -8.99 7.39
N VAL A 166 6.65 -9.72 6.85
CA VAL A 166 6.40 -10.79 5.86
C VAL A 166 5.49 -11.88 6.42
N SER A 167 5.76 -12.35 7.64
CA SER A 167 4.93 -13.36 8.30
C SER A 167 3.51 -12.86 8.52
N THR A 168 3.34 -11.60 8.93
CA THR A 168 2.02 -10.99 9.12
C THR A 168 1.27 -10.88 7.80
N GLU A 169 1.92 -10.45 6.71
CA GLU A 169 1.28 -10.38 5.40
C GLU A 169 0.81 -11.75 4.91
N LEU A 170 1.67 -12.77 4.98
CA LEU A 170 1.33 -14.12 4.54
C LEU A 170 0.23 -14.74 5.42
N ALA A 171 0.38 -14.67 6.74
CA ALA A 171 -0.57 -15.27 7.68
C ALA A 171 -1.92 -14.54 7.65
N ALA A 172 -1.93 -13.20 7.65
CA ALA A 172 -3.16 -12.43 7.55
C ALA A 172 -3.81 -12.57 6.18
N GLY A 173 -3.02 -12.61 5.09
CA GLY A 173 -3.52 -12.86 3.75
C GLY A 173 -4.21 -14.21 3.63
N ALA A 174 -3.57 -15.28 4.10
CA ALA A 174 -4.16 -16.62 4.15
C ALA A 174 -5.41 -16.67 5.04
N ALA A 175 -5.34 -16.08 6.24
CA ALA A 175 -6.46 -16.02 7.17
C ALA A 175 -7.67 -15.28 6.56
N LEU A 176 -7.45 -14.15 5.88
CA LEU A 176 -8.51 -13.43 5.16
C LEU A 176 -9.09 -14.25 4.00
N LEU A 177 -8.24 -14.91 3.21
CA LEU A 177 -8.65 -15.72 2.08
C LEU A 177 -9.60 -16.85 2.49
N PHE A 178 -9.27 -17.55 3.58
CA PHE A 178 -10.10 -18.62 4.12
C PHE A 178 -11.22 -18.12 5.05
N GLY A 179 -11.18 -16.85 5.46
CA GLY A 179 -12.14 -16.27 6.40
C GLY A 179 -11.96 -16.78 7.84
N LEU A 180 -10.72 -17.01 8.24
CA LEU A 180 -10.28 -17.34 9.60
C LEU A 180 -9.86 -16.07 10.33
N PHE A 181 -10.35 -15.87 11.55
CA PHE A 181 -10.09 -14.73 12.42
C PHE A 181 -10.10 -13.39 11.67
N SER A 182 -11.10 -13.17 10.79
CA SER A 182 -11.04 -12.13 9.75
C SER A 182 -10.81 -10.72 10.31
N ARG A 183 -11.31 -10.45 11.53
CA ARG A 183 -11.06 -9.17 12.23
C ARG A 183 -9.61 -9.03 12.70
N LEU A 184 -9.05 -10.09 13.27
CA LEU A 184 -7.66 -10.08 13.74
C LEU A 184 -6.69 -10.03 12.56
N ALA A 185 -6.98 -10.78 11.49
CA ALA A 185 -6.22 -10.72 10.25
C ALA A 185 -6.27 -9.32 9.61
N ALA A 186 -7.45 -8.68 9.58
CA ALA A 186 -7.58 -7.30 9.12
C ALA A 186 -6.78 -6.31 9.99
N LEU A 187 -6.72 -6.50 11.31
CA LEU A 187 -5.84 -5.69 12.18
C LEU A 187 -4.35 -5.87 11.81
N GLY A 188 -3.92 -7.09 11.52
CA GLY A 188 -2.57 -7.36 11.03
C GLY A 188 -2.25 -6.60 9.74
N VAL A 189 -3.18 -6.63 8.77
CA VAL A 189 -3.07 -5.88 7.51
C VAL A 189 -3.05 -4.36 7.74
N ILE A 190 -3.89 -3.84 8.63
CA ILE A 190 -3.90 -2.42 9.00
C ILE A 190 -2.55 -2.00 9.57
N GLY A 191 -1.98 -2.83 10.45
CA GLY A 191 -0.66 -2.59 11.04
C GLY A 191 0.45 -2.55 9.99
N THR A 192 0.49 -3.51 9.06
CA THR A 192 1.53 -3.57 8.03
C THR A 192 1.41 -2.42 7.02
N MET A 193 0.19 -2.09 6.56
CA MET A 193 -0.03 -0.95 5.65
C MET A 193 0.22 0.39 6.33
N GLY A 194 -0.23 0.57 7.57
CA GLY A 194 0.02 1.78 8.35
C GLY A 194 1.51 2.00 8.57
N THR A 195 2.25 0.94 8.91
CA THR A 195 3.72 1.00 9.04
C THR A 195 4.40 1.31 7.71
N ALA A 196 3.95 0.71 6.61
CA ALA A 196 4.48 1.01 5.28
C ALA A 196 4.28 2.48 4.91
N LEU A 197 3.05 3.01 5.04
CA LEU A 197 2.73 4.41 4.82
C LEU A 197 3.59 5.35 5.68
N TRP A 198 3.81 4.98 6.95
CA TRP A 198 4.68 5.73 7.85
C TRP A 198 6.13 5.78 7.34
N LEU A 199 6.70 4.63 6.99
CA LEU A 199 8.10 4.54 6.58
C LEU A 199 8.37 5.15 5.20
N THR A 200 7.41 5.05 4.27
CA THR A 200 7.63 5.46 2.87
C THR A 200 7.11 6.85 2.53
N GLN A 201 6.03 7.31 3.15
CA GLN A 201 5.38 8.57 2.76
C GLN A 201 5.42 9.59 3.91
N ILE A 202 4.77 9.26 5.03
CA ILE A 202 4.54 10.22 6.11
C ILE A 202 5.84 10.61 6.82
N GLY A 203 6.68 9.63 7.16
CA GLY A 203 7.95 9.86 7.86
C GLY A 203 8.92 10.70 7.03
N PRO A 204 9.25 10.32 5.78
CA PRO A 204 10.07 11.15 4.90
C PRO A 204 9.52 12.56 4.69
N ALA A 205 8.21 12.72 4.49
CA ALA A 205 7.59 14.04 4.34
C ALA A 205 7.73 14.90 5.61
N ILE A 206 7.49 14.35 6.81
CA ILE A 206 7.69 15.09 8.06
C ILE A 206 9.15 15.54 8.22
N ARG A 207 10.11 14.73 7.75
CA ARG A 207 11.55 15.03 7.82
C ARG A 207 11.99 16.09 6.83
N SER A 208 11.40 16.13 5.63
CA SER A 208 11.89 17.03 4.58
C SER A 208 11.82 18.49 5.00
N ARG A 209 10.81 18.94 5.79
CA ARG A 209 10.67 20.27 6.40
C ARG A 209 10.94 21.50 5.49
N THR A 210 11.20 21.33 4.20
CA THR A 210 11.59 22.37 3.24
C THR A 210 10.45 23.35 2.90
N GLY A 211 9.37 23.38 3.67
CA GLY A 211 8.19 24.22 3.39
C GLY A 211 7.35 23.75 2.19
N ASP A 212 7.80 22.74 1.45
CA ASP A 212 7.19 22.27 0.21
C ASP A 212 6.33 21.00 0.35
N ASN A 213 5.81 20.69 1.55
CA ASN A 213 4.89 19.57 1.72
C ASN A 213 3.43 20.02 1.63
N PHE A 214 2.62 19.32 0.84
CA PHE A 214 1.16 19.51 0.81
C PHE A 214 0.56 18.97 2.12
N LEU A 215 -0.20 19.81 2.85
CA LEU A 215 -0.80 19.46 4.16
C LEU A 215 0.19 19.01 5.25
N GLY A 216 1.49 19.28 5.10
CA GLY A 216 2.52 18.97 6.10
C GLY A 216 3.01 17.52 6.15
N PHE A 217 2.38 16.59 5.43
CA PHE A 217 2.80 15.18 5.37
C PHE A 217 2.62 14.52 3.99
N LEU A 218 2.02 15.22 3.02
CA LEU A 218 1.93 14.72 1.64
C LEU A 218 3.02 15.39 0.79
N PRO A 219 3.63 14.67 -0.15
CA PRO A 219 4.50 15.28 -1.13
C PRO A 219 3.69 16.29 -1.95
N LYS A 220 4.25 17.48 -2.18
CA LYS A 220 3.61 18.47 -3.05
C LYS A 220 3.56 17.90 -4.47
N PRO A 221 2.38 17.81 -5.08
CA PRO A 221 2.28 17.31 -6.43
C PRO A 221 2.96 18.34 -7.34
N GLU A 222 4.07 17.94 -7.95
CA GLU A 222 4.66 18.68 -9.06
C GLU A 222 3.76 18.48 -10.27
N MET A 223 2.62 19.17 -10.34
CA MET A 223 1.62 18.97 -11.40
C MET A 223 2.18 19.24 -12.82
N ALA A 224 3.36 19.85 -12.91
CA ALA A 224 4.10 20.04 -14.16
C ALA A 224 4.95 18.83 -14.58
N SER A 225 5.29 17.90 -13.68
CA SER A 225 6.10 16.73 -14.03
C SER A 225 5.19 15.62 -14.59
N PRO A 226 5.53 14.98 -15.73
CA PRO A 226 4.70 13.91 -16.30
C PRO A 226 4.46 12.72 -15.34
N ASP A 227 5.34 12.54 -14.37
CA ASP A 227 5.36 11.40 -13.45
C ASP A 227 4.62 11.63 -12.13
N TRP A 228 3.95 12.78 -11.95
CA TRP A 228 3.26 13.11 -10.70
C TRP A 228 2.24 12.04 -10.28
N ILE A 229 1.58 11.38 -11.24
CA ILE A 229 0.62 10.29 -10.99
C ILE A 229 1.33 9.07 -10.38
N GLN A 230 2.54 8.75 -10.84
CA GLN A 230 3.29 7.59 -10.37
C GLN A 230 3.70 7.76 -8.91
N MET A 231 4.07 8.97 -8.49
CA MET A 231 4.38 9.29 -7.09
C MET A 231 3.20 8.99 -6.16
N TRP A 232 1.98 9.27 -6.60
CA TRP A 232 0.76 9.05 -5.82
C TRP A 232 0.25 7.62 -5.88
N ASN A 233 0.62 6.86 -6.91
CA ASN A 233 0.12 5.50 -7.13
C ASN A 233 0.42 4.58 -5.93
N THR A 234 1.65 4.55 -5.42
CA THR A 234 2.01 3.73 -4.27
C THR A 234 1.24 4.13 -3.01
N MET A 235 1.08 5.42 -2.76
CA MET A 235 0.35 5.93 -1.60
C MET A 235 -1.15 5.61 -1.68
N MET A 236 -1.77 5.85 -2.83
CA MET A 236 -3.19 5.55 -3.06
C MET A 236 -3.45 4.04 -2.97
N TRP A 237 -2.54 3.22 -3.50
CA TRP A 237 -2.60 1.78 -3.37
C TRP A 237 -2.55 1.32 -1.90
N GLN A 238 -1.54 1.76 -1.13
CA GLN A 238 -1.42 1.43 0.29
C GLN A 238 -2.64 1.91 1.10
N PHE A 239 -3.11 3.13 0.84
CA PHE A 239 -4.28 3.70 1.49
C PHE A 239 -5.57 2.93 1.13
N GLY A 240 -5.73 2.52 -0.12
CA GLY A 240 -6.84 1.68 -0.57
C GLY A 240 -6.87 0.34 0.16
N LEU A 241 -5.72 -0.35 0.26
CA LEU A 241 -5.61 -1.61 1.01
C LEU A 241 -5.92 -1.42 2.50
N LEU A 242 -5.41 -0.33 3.10
CA LEU A 242 -5.70 0.04 4.49
C LEU A 242 -7.21 0.26 4.71
N ALA A 243 -7.86 1.02 3.83
CA ALA A 243 -9.30 1.29 3.90
C ALA A 243 -10.14 0.03 3.71
N MET A 244 -9.79 -0.83 2.75
CA MET A 244 -10.44 -2.13 2.56
C MET A 244 -10.31 -3.02 3.80
N ALA A 245 -9.14 -3.05 4.43
CA ALA A 245 -8.92 -3.82 5.65
C ALA A 245 -9.71 -3.23 6.83
N GLY A 246 -9.78 -1.90 6.94
CA GLY A 246 -10.66 -1.20 7.88
C GLY A 246 -12.13 -1.58 7.69
N ALA A 247 -12.60 -1.64 6.43
CA ALA A 247 -13.95 -2.06 6.12
C ALA A 247 -14.23 -3.51 6.58
N ILE A 248 -13.29 -4.45 6.37
CA ILE A 248 -13.41 -5.82 6.88
C ILE A 248 -13.40 -5.86 8.41
N LEU A 249 -12.56 -5.07 9.06
CA LEU A 249 -12.48 -5.02 10.53
C LEU A 249 -13.85 -4.67 11.13
N PHE A 250 -14.52 -3.64 10.60
CA PHE A 250 -15.81 -3.18 11.09
C PHE A 250 -17.00 -4.06 10.63
N MET A 251 -17.02 -4.52 9.38
CA MET A 251 -18.09 -5.41 8.89
C MET A 251 -18.00 -6.83 9.49
N GLY A 252 -16.80 -7.28 9.82
CA GLY A 252 -16.52 -8.65 10.24
C GLY A 252 -16.48 -9.66 9.09
N ALA A 253 -16.42 -10.94 9.45
CA ALA A 253 -16.15 -12.04 8.51
C ALA A 253 -17.32 -12.36 7.55
N GLY A 254 -18.54 -11.85 7.84
CA GLY A 254 -19.75 -12.19 7.10
C GLY A 254 -20.25 -13.63 7.38
N LYS A 255 -21.43 -13.98 6.85
CA LYS A 255 -22.08 -15.27 7.11
C LYS A 255 -21.37 -16.47 6.44
N LEU A 256 -20.61 -16.22 5.39
CA LEU A 256 -19.88 -17.24 4.61
C LEU A 256 -18.42 -17.39 5.08
N SER A 257 -18.13 -17.10 6.34
CA SER A 257 -16.77 -17.25 6.89
C SER A 257 -16.64 -18.55 7.67
N LEU A 258 -15.44 -19.13 7.66
CA LEU A 258 -15.09 -20.21 8.58
C LEU A 258 -15.25 -19.77 10.04
N ASP A 259 -15.01 -18.49 10.36
CA ASP A 259 -15.31 -17.93 11.69
C ASP A 259 -16.77 -18.13 12.10
N ALA A 260 -17.71 -17.87 11.20
CA ALA A 260 -19.13 -18.06 11.47
C ALA A 260 -19.52 -19.55 11.59
N TRP A 261 -18.76 -20.43 10.95
CA TRP A 261 -18.94 -21.87 11.08
C TRP A 261 -18.37 -22.41 12.40
N VAL A 262 -17.16 -22.00 12.79
CA VAL A 262 -16.45 -22.45 14.00
C VAL A 262 -17.05 -21.86 15.28
N PHE A 263 -17.30 -20.55 15.31
CA PHE A 263 -17.82 -19.87 16.52
C PHE A 263 -19.34 -19.75 16.55
N GLY A 264 -20.01 -20.31 15.54
CA GLY A 264 -21.43 -20.17 15.31
C GLY A 264 -21.79 -18.77 14.80
N SER A 265 -22.71 -18.72 13.83
CA SER A 265 -23.38 -17.46 13.50
C SER A 265 -24.15 -17.04 14.75
N ARG A 266 -23.67 -16.01 15.46
CA ARG A 266 -24.44 -15.33 16.50
C ARG A 266 -25.73 -14.85 15.85
N SER A 267 -26.76 -15.67 15.91
CA SER A 267 -28.08 -15.32 15.44
C SER A 267 -28.45 -14.10 16.26
N ALA A 268 -28.64 -12.96 15.59
CA ALA A 268 -29.07 -11.73 16.25
C ALA A 268 -30.20 -12.12 17.21
N PRO A 269 -30.12 -11.75 18.50
CA PRO A 269 -31.08 -12.20 19.49
C PRO A 269 -32.47 -11.97 18.91
N LYS A 270 -33.23 -13.07 18.73
CA LYS A 270 -34.54 -13.04 18.12
C LYS A 270 -35.29 -11.92 18.82
N PRO A 271 -35.71 -10.84 18.12
CA PRO A 271 -36.27 -9.67 18.79
C PRO A 271 -37.33 -10.20 19.73
N ALA A 272 -37.15 -9.96 21.04
CA ALA A 272 -38.01 -10.53 22.06
C ALA A 272 -39.41 -10.23 21.59
N ARG A 273 -40.16 -11.27 21.23
CA ARG A 273 -41.49 -11.15 20.65
C ARG A 273 -42.22 -10.24 21.62
N ARG A 274 -42.42 -8.97 21.26
CA ARG A 274 -43.09 -8.01 22.13
C ARG A 274 -44.38 -8.73 22.50
N LYS A 275 -44.51 -9.14 23.77
CA LYS A 275 -45.80 -9.59 24.27
C LYS A 275 -46.72 -8.42 23.89
N PRO A 276 -47.78 -8.65 23.11
CA PRO A 276 -48.67 -7.56 22.73
C PRO A 276 -49.04 -6.85 24.01
N ALA A 277 -48.63 -5.58 24.15
CA ALA A 277 -48.83 -4.78 25.36
C ALA A 277 -50.29 -4.34 25.53
N TYR A 278 -51.20 -5.07 24.87
CA TYR A 278 -52.63 -4.87 24.88
C TYR A 278 -53.24 -6.24 25.19
N ASP A 279 -53.12 -6.66 26.45
CA ASP A 279 -54.34 -7.01 27.16
C ASP A 279 -54.86 -5.68 27.71
N VAL A 280 -55.25 -4.77 26.79
CA VAL A 280 -56.19 -3.72 27.18
C VAL A 280 -57.39 -4.51 27.59
N GLN A 281 -57.61 -4.50 28.91
CA GLN A 281 -58.87 -4.83 29.53
C GLN A 281 -59.94 -4.45 28.53
N ARG A 282 -60.53 -5.46 27.89
CA ARG A 282 -61.65 -5.25 26.99
C ARG A 282 -62.62 -4.42 27.84
N PRO A 283 -62.88 -3.14 27.51
CA PRO A 283 -63.83 -2.37 28.30
C PRO A 283 -65.08 -3.22 28.35
N GLU A 284 -65.54 -3.53 29.57
CA GLU A 284 -66.72 -4.35 29.76
C GLU A 284 -67.78 -3.85 28.79
N THR A 285 -68.31 -4.76 27.98
CA THR A 285 -69.32 -4.44 27.00
C THR A 285 -70.38 -3.58 27.70
N PRO A 286 -70.56 -2.30 27.33
CA PRO A 286 -71.53 -1.46 28.01
C PRO A 286 -72.90 -2.16 27.94
N PRO A 287 -73.67 -2.14 29.04
CA PRO A 287 -74.95 -2.83 29.10
C PRO A 287 -75.81 -2.44 27.89
N ALA A 288 -76.48 -3.43 27.30
CA ALA A 288 -77.29 -3.23 26.11
C ALA A 288 -78.24 -2.04 26.31
N PRO A 289 -78.31 -1.10 25.35
CA PRO A 289 -79.21 0.04 25.47
C PRO A 289 -80.65 -0.46 25.61
N PRO A 290 -81.50 0.21 26.42
CA PRO A 290 -82.89 -0.18 26.57
C PRO A 290 -83.59 -0.17 25.20
N PRO A 291 -84.55 -1.09 24.96
CA PRO A 291 -85.26 -1.19 23.70
C PRO A 291 -85.88 0.16 23.35
N ARG A 292 -85.58 0.67 22.15
CA ARG A 292 -86.15 1.94 21.69
C ARG A 292 -87.67 1.80 21.62
N PRO A 293 -88.44 2.78 22.11
CA PRO A 293 -89.89 2.79 21.93
C PRO A 293 -90.22 2.72 20.43
N ARG A 294 -91.12 1.79 20.08
CA ARG A 294 -91.61 1.63 18.70
C ARG A 294 -92.13 2.99 18.22
N ARG A 295 -91.55 3.46 17.12
CA ARG A 295 -92.03 4.65 16.40
C ARG A 295 -93.45 4.32 15.91
N PRO A 296 -94.47 5.13 16.22
CA PRO A 296 -95.79 4.93 15.63
C PRO A 296 -95.69 5.17 14.13
N ASP A 297 -96.16 4.20 13.36
CA ASP A 297 -96.23 4.27 11.91
C ASP A 297 -97.26 5.34 11.53
N HIS A 298 -96.76 6.50 11.07
CA HIS A 298 -97.58 7.48 10.37
C HIS A 298 -97.71 7.04 8.91
N THR A 299 -98.65 6.13 8.65
CA THR A 299 -99.32 6.04 7.36
C THR A 299 -100.32 7.18 7.29
N SER A 300 -99.91 8.30 6.71
CA SER A 300 -100.85 9.29 6.18
C SER A 300 -100.97 9.04 4.68
N ASP A 301 -102.15 8.56 4.31
CA ASP A 301 -102.64 8.44 2.94
C ASP A 301 -102.50 9.78 2.22
N ILE A 302 -101.87 9.75 1.05
CA ILE A 302 -101.89 10.86 0.09
C ILE A 302 -102.80 10.39 -1.04
N GLU A 303 -104.08 10.75 -0.94
CA GLU A 303 -104.99 10.82 -2.08
C GLU A 303 -104.54 11.97 -2.99
N LEU A 304 -104.33 11.66 -4.27
CA LEU A 304 -104.14 12.65 -5.34
C LEU A 304 -105.37 12.57 -6.23
N ASP A 305 -106.11 13.69 -6.28
CA ASP A 305 -107.06 14.06 -7.35
C ASP A 305 -106.30 14.51 -8.61
#